data_AF-A0A7J6UF52-F1
#
_entry.id   AF-A0A7J6UF52-F1
#
_cell.length_a   1.000
_cell.length_b   1.000
_cell.length_c   1.000
_cell.angle_alpha   90.00
_cell.angle_beta   90.00
_cell.angle_gamma   90.00
#
_symmetry.space_group_name_H-M   'P 1'
#
loop_
_entity.id
_entity.type
_entity.pdbx_description
1 polymer ?
#
loop_
_entity_poly.entity_id
_entity_poly.type
_entity_poly.pdbx_seq_one_letter_code
_entity_poly.pdbx_strand_id
1 'polypeptide(L)'
;MKLRFYMFDWDDNILFMPTKVHVEVDGEPRDITTQEFAKLRGSSRMKPRNGDWAETFADMHDEGDLFYRDALEAIEKGCFGPSYKSFKECLAHARLFAIITARGHPAEVVRRSVLRLIPTILDEDEIARMYKHLDWYGRVHGTKPMSLDKYISLCEFATVSSNEFRALYGNLPSEEAKQIAMRQFIDSSVERIQRIITLNEALDSSEEAEDEEVRLPRTQRSDSVASEARQLRMLRRKGSKIMCNMSYTDLTFGMSDDDRHNVKAISDFLANDMTKEHKHAKFYVYDTSNRAQVKKFMYDRDEHGIVRKVS
;
A
#
# COMPACT_ATOMS: atom_id res chain seq x y z
N MET A 1 -3.28 18.00 7.75
CA MET A 1 -3.87 16.66 7.99
C MET A 1 -2.92 15.69 7.35
N LYS A 2 -2.34 14.74 8.09
CA LYS A 2 -1.31 13.84 7.54
C LYS A 2 -1.93 12.65 6.83
N LEU A 3 -1.68 12.55 5.52
CA LEU A 3 -2.05 11.37 4.74
C LEU A 3 -0.96 10.32 4.91
N ARG A 4 -1.38 9.12 5.33
CA ARG A 4 -0.48 8.00 5.61
C ARG A 4 -0.81 6.84 4.69
N PHE A 5 0.17 6.47 3.89
CA PHE A 5 0.13 5.33 2.99
C PHE A 5 1.07 4.26 3.53
N TYR A 6 0.61 3.01 3.48
CA TYR A 6 1.33 1.89 4.05
C TYR A 6 1.63 0.85 2.96
N MET A 7 2.80 0.25 3.02
CA MET A 7 3.21 -0.85 2.18
C MET A 7 3.68 -1.96 3.13
N PHE A 8 3.27 -3.18 2.87
CA PHE A 8 3.59 -4.32 3.71
C PHE A 8 4.08 -5.48 2.86
N ASP A 9 5.18 -6.12 3.27
CA ASP A 9 5.38 -7.52 2.94
C ASP A 9 4.38 -8.42 3.71
N TRP A 10 4.06 -9.59 3.16
CA TRP A 10 3.05 -10.49 3.73
C TRP A 10 3.66 -11.59 4.62
N ASP A 11 4.50 -12.44 4.04
CA ASP A 11 5.06 -13.63 4.69
C ASP A 11 6.09 -13.23 5.73
N ASP A 12 6.06 -13.87 6.89
CA ASP A 12 6.95 -13.58 8.03
C ASP A 12 6.89 -12.13 8.57
N ASN A 13 6.13 -11.24 7.92
CA ASN A 13 5.91 -9.85 8.30
C ASN A 13 4.48 -9.58 8.81
N ILE A 14 3.42 -9.83 8.03
CA ILE A 14 2.03 -9.75 8.51
C ILE A 14 1.65 -11.07 9.19
N LEU A 15 1.91 -12.21 8.54
CA LEU A 15 1.56 -13.54 9.06
C LEU A 15 2.74 -14.50 8.93
N PHE A 16 2.90 -15.39 9.93
CA PHE A 16 3.70 -16.59 9.79
C PHE A 16 2.85 -17.65 9.09
N MET A 17 2.98 -17.71 7.77
CA MET A 17 2.15 -18.57 6.93
C MET A 17 2.54 -20.05 7.08
N PRO A 18 1.57 -20.99 7.10
CA PRO A 18 1.86 -22.42 7.18
C PRO A 18 2.45 -23.00 5.88
N THR A 19 2.33 -22.26 4.77
CA THR A 19 2.78 -22.59 3.41
C THR A 19 4.23 -23.10 3.40
N LYS A 20 4.49 -24.14 2.60
CA LYS A 20 5.81 -24.78 2.53
C LYS A 20 6.59 -24.39 1.27
N VAL A 21 7.90 -24.45 1.40
CA VAL A 21 8.85 -24.41 0.28
C VAL A 21 9.50 -25.79 0.20
N HIS A 22 9.42 -26.41 -0.97
CA HIS A 22 9.89 -27.78 -1.19
C HIS A 22 11.30 -27.74 -1.76
N VAL A 23 12.32 -28.14 -0.99
CA VAL A 23 13.73 -28.07 -1.43
C VAL A 23 14.45 -29.39 -1.24
N GLU A 24 15.63 -29.49 -1.82
CA GLU A 24 16.62 -30.50 -1.45
C GLU A 24 17.72 -29.86 -0.62
N VAL A 25 18.00 -30.41 0.56
CA VAL A 25 19.10 -29.95 1.43
C VAL A 25 20.06 -31.11 1.63
N ASP A 26 21.31 -30.92 1.21
CA ASP A 26 22.36 -31.95 1.22
C ASP A 26 21.94 -33.24 0.46
N GLY A 27 21.14 -33.09 -0.60
CA GLY A 27 20.65 -34.18 -1.44
C GLY A 27 19.35 -34.85 -0.97
N GLU A 28 18.80 -34.42 0.17
CA GLU A 28 17.58 -35.01 0.74
C GLU A 28 16.37 -34.06 0.61
N PRO A 29 15.18 -34.58 0.20
CA PRO A 29 13.94 -33.82 0.19
C PRO A 29 13.56 -33.25 1.56
N ARG A 30 13.26 -31.95 1.61
CA ARG A 30 12.71 -31.27 2.80
C ARG A 30 11.61 -30.30 2.42
N ASP A 31 10.64 -30.16 3.31
CA ASP A 31 9.64 -29.09 3.27
C ASP A 31 9.98 -28.11 4.38
N ILE A 32 10.32 -26.88 4.00
CA ILE A 32 10.80 -25.86 4.93
C ILE A 32 9.86 -24.65 4.91
N THR A 33 9.95 -23.84 5.95
CA THR A 33 9.27 -22.54 6.01
C THR A 33 9.92 -21.52 5.08
N THR A 34 9.20 -20.46 4.72
CA THR A 34 9.74 -19.29 4.01
C THR A 34 10.94 -18.67 4.74
N GLN A 35 10.90 -18.64 6.06
CA GLN A 35 12.00 -18.15 6.89
C GLN A 35 13.26 -19.01 6.78
N GLU A 36 13.11 -20.33 6.82
CA GLU A 36 14.24 -21.25 6.65
C GLU A 36 14.81 -21.14 5.23
N PHE A 37 13.94 -21.01 4.23
CA PHE A 37 14.35 -20.76 2.85
C PHE A 37 15.18 -19.48 2.74
N ALA A 38 14.74 -18.37 3.34
CA ALA A 38 15.48 -17.11 3.33
C ALA A 38 16.90 -17.21 3.93
N LYS A 39 17.11 -18.10 4.91
CA LYS A 39 18.44 -18.37 5.50
C LYS A 39 19.31 -19.29 4.64
N LEU A 40 18.70 -20.22 3.91
CA LEU A 40 19.40 -21.21 3.10
C LEU A 40 19.64 -20.75 1.65
N ARG A 41 18.87 -19.77 1.16
CA ARG A 41 18.97 -19.29 -0.22
C ARG A 41 20.39 -18.82 -0.53
N GLY A 42 20.94 -19.29 -1.66
CA GLY A 42 22.33 -19.03 -2.06
C GLY A 42 23.39 -19.94 -1.42
N SER A 43 23.01 -20.80 -0.47
CA SER A 43 23.90 -21.85 0.02
C SER A 43 24.09 -22.95 -1.02
N SER A 44 25.31 -23.47 -1.16
CA SER A 44 25.61 -24.65 -2.01
C SER A 44 24.93 -25.94 -1.53
N ARG A 45 24.42 -25.97 -0.28
CA ARG A 45 23.72 -27.11 0.31
C ARG A 45 22.27 -27.23 -0.14
N MET A 46 21.66 -26.13 -0.55
CA MET A 46 20.24 -26.08 -0.92
C MET A 46 20.11 -26.09 -2.44
N LYS A 47 19.29 -27.00 -2.95
CA LYS A 47 18.92 -27.09 -4.36
C LYS A 47 17.40 -27.06 -4.52
N PRO A 48 16.89 -26.68 -5.70
CA PRO A 48 15.48 -26.81 -6.01
C PRO A 48 15.03 -28.27 -5.91
N ARG A 49 13.78 -28.51 -5.47
CA ARG A 49 13.16 -29.85 -5.53
C ARG A 49 13.24 -30.38 -6.95
N ASN A 50 13.83 -31.56 -7.14
CA ASN A 50 13.98 -32.20 -8.46
C ASN A 50 14.71 -31.34 -9.50
N GLY A 51 15.44 -30.31 -9.08
CA GLY A 51 16.05 -29.32 -9.98
C GLY A 51 15.06 -28.32 -10.59
N ASP A 52 13.80 -28.29 -10.14
CA ASP A 52 12.76 -27.38 -10.64
C ASP A 52 12.30 -26.37 -9.58
N TRP A 53 12.35 -25.09 -9.93
CA TRP A 53 11.87 -24.00 -9.10
C TRP A 53 10.34 -23.90 -9.07
N ALA A 54 9.64 -24.37 -10.10
CA ALA A 54 8.18 -24.42 -10.10
C ALA A 54 7.68 -25.42 -9.05
N GLU A 55 8.26 -26.62 -8.99
CA GLU A 55 7.97 -27.60 -7.92
C GLU A 55 8.39 -27.08 -6.55
N THR A 56 9.50 -26.36 -6.46
CA THR A 56 10.00 -25.80 -5.19
C THR A 56 9.00 -24.84 -4.54
N PHE A 57 8.27 -24.09 -5.35
CA PHE A 57 7.33 -23.07 -4.92
C PHE A 57 5.88 -23.41 -5.31
N ALA A 58 5.55 -24.68 -5.44
CA ALA A 58 4.22 -25.13 -5.89
C ALA A 58 3.09 -24.50 -5.06
N ASP A 59 3.23 -24.48 -3.73
CA ASP A 59 2.25 -23.89 -2.80
C ASP A 59 2.18 -22.34 -2.88
N MET A 60 3.10 -21.70 -3.60
CA MET A 60 3.21 -20.24 -3.74
C MET A 60 2.68 -19.71 -5.07
N HIS A 61 2.20 -20.58 -5.95
CA HIS A 61 1.73 -20.25 -7.31
C HIS A 61 0.28 -20.72 -7.60
N ASP A 62 -0.46 -21.13 -6.57
CA ASP A 62 -1.86 -21.55 -6.73
C ASP A 62 -2.75 -20.39 -7.24
N GLU A 63 -3.63 -20.69 -8.19
CA GLU A 63 -4.69 -19.77 -8.63
C GLU A 63 -5.99 -19.95 -7.82
N GLY A 64 -6.06 -21.01 -7.01
CA GLY A 64 -7.17 -21.33 -6.13
C GLY A 64 -7.15 -20.62 -4.77
N ASP A 65 -7.78 -21.27 -3.79
CA ASP A 65 -8.04 -20.71 -2.46
C ASP A 65 -6.92 -21.04 -1.45
N LEU A 66 -5.77 -21.58 -1.87
CA LEU A 66 -4.70 -21.96 -0.94
C LEU A 66 -4.19 -20.77 -0.12
N PHE A 67 -3.87 -19.64 -0.76
CA PHE A 67 -3.44 -18.43 -0.05
C PHE A 67 -4.45 -18.00 1.03
N TYR A 68 -5.75 -17.97 0.68
CA TYR A 68 -6.80 -17.60 1.62
C TYR A 68 -6.88 -18.57 2.80
N ARG A 69 -6.89 -19.88 2.53
CA ARG A 69 -6.99 -20.92 3.56
C ARG A 69 -5.79 -20.88 4.51
N ASP A 70 -4.58 -20.76 3.98
CA ASP A 70 -3.36 -20.66 4.77
C ASP A 70 -3.33 -19.39 5.63
N ALA A 71 -3.78 -18.26 5.07
CA ALA A 71 -3.85 -17.00 5.81
C ALA A 71 -4.92 -17.05 6.91
N LEU A 72 -6.08 -17.64 6.62
CA LEU A 72 -7.14 -17.83 7.61
C LEU A 72 -6.66 -18.74 8.75
N GLU A 73 -6.03 -19.87 8.42
CA GLU A 73 -5.45 -20.78 9.40
C GLU A 73 -4.40 -20.07 10.27
N ALA A 74 -3.51 -19.27 9.67
CA ALA A 74 -2.52 -18.51 10.40
C ALA A 74 -3.18 -17.52 11.38
N ILE A 75 -4.25 -16.83 10.97
CA ILE A 75 -4.98 -15.90 11.83
C ILE A 75 -5.67 -16.63 12.98
N GLU A 76 -6.36 -17.73 12.70
CA GLU A 76 -7.08 -18.53 13.71
C GLU A 76 -6.12 -19.14 14.74
N LYS A 77 -4.90 -19.50 14.33
CA LYS A 77 -3.85 -20.01 15.22
C LYS A 77 -3.03 -18.92 15.93
N GLY A 78 -3.28 -17.64 15.64
CA GLY A 78 -2.51 -16.54 16.21
C GLY A 78 -1.07 -16.46 15.71
N CYS A 79 -0.79 -16.98 14.52
CA CYS A 79 0.51 -16.96 13.86
C CYS A 79 0.81 -15.56 13.27
N PHE A 80 0.81 -14.55 14.13
CA PHE A 80 0.94 -13.15 13.73
C PHE A 80 2.40 -12.73 13.58
N GLY A 81 2.69 -12.13 12.43
CA GLY A 81 3.98 -11.48 12.19
C GLY A 81 4.09 -10.13 12.90
N PRO A 82 5.29 -9.55 12.94
CA PRO A 82 5.60 -8.29 13.62
C PRO A 82 4.77 -7.08 13.14
N SER A 83 4.30 -7.10 11.89
CA SER A 83 3.48 -6.03 11.30
C SER A 83 1.98 -6.27 11.38
N TYR A 84 1.50 -7.41 11.91
CA TYR A 84 0.07 -7.74 11.97
C TYR A 84 -0.77 -6.64 12.61
N LYS A 85 -0.34 -6.14 13.79
CA LYS A 85 -1.06 -5.08 14.50
C LYS A 85 -1.11 -3.78 13.70
N SER A 86 -0.03 -3.41 13.01
CA SER A 86 0.02 -2.23 12.14
C SER A 86 -0.90 -2.37 10.93
N PHE A 87 -0.98 -3.58 10.37
CA PHE A 87 -1.90 -3.90 9.27
C PHE A 87 -3.37 -3.85 9.72
N LYS A 88 -3.69 -4.44 10.88
CA LYS A 88 -5.01 -4.35 11.53
C LYS A 88 -5.45 -2.89 11.72
N GLU A 89 -4.57 -2.06 12.26
CA GLU A 89 -4.79 -0.62 12.47
C GLU A 89 -4.92 0.16 11.15
N CYS A 90 -4.22 -0.26 10.09
CA CYS A 90 -4.35 0.31 8.75
C CYS A 90 -5.76 0.07 8.19
N LEU A 91 -6.26 -1.17 8.29
CA LEU A 91 -7.60 -1.57 7.85
C LEU A 91 -8.70 -0.88 8.68
N ALA A 92 -8.60 -0.88 10.01
CA ALA A 92 -9.58 -0.27 10.92
C ALA A 92 -9.77 1.25 10.67
N HIS A 93 -8.81 1.91 10.02
CA HIS A 93 -8.86 3.32 9.64
C HIS A 93 -9.12 3.55 8.14
N ALA A 94 -9.40 2.49 7.38
CA ALA A 94 -9.57 2.51 5.93
C ALA A 94 -8.46 3.29 5.20
N ARG A 95 -7.21 3.15 5.64
CA ARG A 95 -6.07 3.82 5.01
C ARG A 95 -5.68 3.08 3.74
N LEU A 96 -5.27 3.81 2.69
CA LEU A 96 -4.78 3.18 1.47
C LEU A 96 -3.46 2.47 1.74
N PHE A 97 -3.33 1.25 1.24
CA PHE A 97 -2.14 0.44 1.41
C PHE A 97 -1.76 -0.33 0.15
N ALA A 98 -0.54 -0.86 0.16
CA ALA A 98 -0.07 -1.88 -0.77
C ALA A 98 0.34 -3.15 -0.02
N ILE A 99 0.01 -4.31 -0.56
CA ILE A 99 0.71 -5.57 -0.24
C ILE A 99 1.76 -5.80 -1.32
N ILE A 100 3.03 -5.85 -0.93
CA ILE A 100 4.16 -6.04 -1.84
C ILE A 100 4.94 -7.26 -1.34
N THR A 101 4.69 -8.42 -1.95
CA THR A 101 5.17 -9.72 -1.48
C THR A 101 5.90 -10.49 -2.57
N ALA A 102 6.88 -11.29 -2.19
CA ALA A 102 7.57 -12.23 -3.08
C ALA A 102 6.76 -13.49 -3.42
N ARG A 103 5.47 -13.57 -3.04
CA ARG A 103 4.59 -14.67 -3.49
C ARG A 103 4.40 -14.66 -5.01
N GLY A 104 4.20 -15.87 -5.53
CA GLY A 104 3.98 -16.15 -6.95
C GLY A 104 2.51 -16.20 -7.40
N HIS A 105 1.57 -16.02 -6.47
CA HIS A 105 0.14 -16.02 -6.73
C HIS A 105 -0.25 -14.84 -7.65
N PRO A 106 -1.33 -14.96 -8.44
CA PRO A 106 -1.94 -13.79 -9.08
C PRO A 106 -2.28 -12.71 -8.06
N ALA A 107 -1.99 -11.44 -8.39
CA ALA A 107 -2.32 -10.30 -7.54
C ALA A 107 -3.81 -10.28 -7.13
N GLU A 108 -4.68 -10.70 -8.05
CA GLU A 108 -6.13 -10.80 -7.83
C GLU A 108 -6.52 -11.85 -6.77
N VAL A 109 -5.77 -12.95 -6.68
CA VAL A 109 -5.99 -13.97 -5.64
C VAL A 109 -5.68 -13.39 -4.27
N VAL A 110 -4.55 -12.70 -4.13
CA VAL A 110 -4.17 -12.04 -2.87
C VAL A 110 -5.17 -10.95 -2.51
N ARG A 111 -5.58 -10.10 -3.47
CA ARG A 111 -6.59 -9.05 -3.25
C ARG A 111 -7.91 -9.60 -2.69
N ARG A 112 -8.50 -10.59 -3.38
CA ARG A 112 -9.78 -11.20 -2.95
C ARG A 112 -9.64 -11.90 -1.60
N SER A 113 -8.49 -12.50 -1.34
CA SER A 113 -8.21 -13.15 -0.06
C SER A 113 -8.17 -12.12 1.07
N VAL A 114 -7.43 -11.02 0.91
CA VAL A 114 -7.40 -9.95 1.91
C VAL A 114 -8.79 -9.38 2.17
N LEU A 115 -9.57 -9.12 1.11
CA LEU A 115 -10.97 -8.69 1.25
C LEU A 115 -11.80 -9.66 2.12
N ARG A 116 -11.67 -10.97 1.87
CA ARG A 116 -12.37 -12.03 2.64
C ARG A 116 -11.88 -12.18 4.07
N LEU A 117 -10.63 -11.80 4.36
CA LEU A 117 -10.03 -11.92 5.69
C LEU A 117 -10.38 -10.75 6.62
N ILE A 118 -10.81 -9.60 6.09
CA ILE A 118 -11.11 -8.40 6.90
C ILE A 118 -12.07 -8.69 8.08
N PRO A 119 -13.19 -9.42 7.91
CA PRO A 119 -14.09 -9.73 9.03
C PRO A 119 -13.49 -10.65 10.10
N THR A 120 -12.43 -11.39 9.77
CA THR A 120 -11.69 -12.23 10.73
C THR A 120 -10.55 -11.46 11.39
N ILE A 121 -9.94 -10.51 10.67
CA ILE A 121 -8.84 -9.68 11.16
C ILE A 121 -9.34 -8.63 12.15
N LEU A 122 -10.48 -7.99 11.86
CA LEU A 122 -11.03 -6.88 12.63
C LEU A 122 -12.12 -7.35 13.60
N ASP A 123 -12.09 -6.84 14.82
CA ASP A 123 -13.21 -7.00 15.75
C ASP A 123 -14.37 -6.02 15.43
N GLU A 124 -15.49 -6.14 16.15
CA GLU A 124 -16.69 -5.34 15.90
C GLU A 124 -16.43 -3.82 15.98
N ASP A 125 -15.63 -3.38 16.96
CA ASP A 125 -15.29 -1.96 17.17
C ASP A 125 -14.38 -1.43 16.06
N GLU A 126 -13.44 -2.23 15.59
CA GLU A 126 -12.56 -1.92 14.47
C GLU A 126 -13.30 -1.91 13.14
N ILE A 127 -14.23 -2.83 12.91
CA ILE A 127 -15.12 -2.82 11.74
C ILE A 127 -15.96 -1.55 11.74
N ALA A 128 -16.57 -1.19 12.87
CA ALA A 128 -17.35 0.05 12.99
C ALA A 128 -16.50 1.30 12.68
N ARG A 129 -15.25 1.31 13.14
CA ARG A 129 -14.27 2.37 12.85
C ARG A 129 -13.92 2.43 11.37
N MET A 130 -13.73 1.29 10.72
CA MET A 130 -13.46 1.21 9.28
C MET A 130 -14.61 1.82 8.48
N TYR A 131 -15.85 1.38 8.75
CA TYR A 131 -17.04 1.89 8.05
C TYR A 131 -17.27 3.38 8.28
N LYS A 132 -16.94 3.92 9.46
CA LYS A 132 -16.99 5.37 9.70
C LYS A 132 -16.05 6.15 8.77
N HIS A 133 -14.85 5.63 8.49
CA HIS A 133 -13.93 6.27 7.54
C HIS A 133 -14.42 6.12 6.09
N LEU A 134 -14.96 4.96 5.70
CA LEU A 134 -15.54 4.73 4.37
C LEU A 134 -16.77 5.61 4.08
N ASP A 135 -17.62 5.82 5.09
CA ASP A 135 -18.74 6.77 5.03
C ASP A 135 -18.23 8.21 4.89
N TRP A 136 -17.22 8.59 5.66
CA TRP A 136 -16.58 9.91 5.52
C TRP A 136 -16.03 10.13 4.10
N TYR A 137 -15.34 9.15 3.50
CA TYR A 137 -14.89 9.22 2.12
C TYR A 137 -16.05 9.40 1.14
N GLY A 138 -17.12 8.61 1.28
CA GLY A 138 -18.31 8.72 0.42
C GLY A 138 -18.94 10.13 0.48
N ARG A 139 -19.14 10.65 1.71
CA ARG A 139 -19.68 11.99 1.96
C ARG A 139 -18.79 13.10 1.40
N VAL A 140 -17.46 12.92 1.43
CA VAL A 140 -16.48 13.85 0.84
C VAL A 140 -16.50 13.85 -0.70
N HIS A 141 -17.18 12.89 -1.33
CA HIS A 141 -17.30 12.83 -2.78
C HIS A 141 -18.75 12.96 -3.26
N GLY A 142 -19.68 13.30 -2.38
CA GLY A 142 -21.09 13.43 -2.73
C GLY A 142 -21.75 12.11 -3.12
N THR A 143 -21.14 11.00 -2.73
CA THR A 143 -21.55 9.65 -3.08
C THR A 143 -22.05 8.91 -1.84
N LYS A 144 -22.64 7.72 -2.06
CA LYS A 144 -22.95 6.79 -0.96
C LYS A 144 -21.65 6.41 -0.23
N PRO A 145 -21.72 5.90 1.02
CA PRO A 145 -20.56 5.33 1.70
C PRO A 145 -19.78 4.42 0.75
N MET A 146 -18.45 4.56 0.75
CA MET A 146 -17.60 3.73 -0.10
C MET A 146 -17.78 2.26 0.29
N SER A 147 -18.02 1.39 -0.69
CA SER A 147 -18.09 -0.05 -0.40
C SER A 147 -16.70 -0.60 -0.06
N LEU A 148 -16.67 -1.70 0.69
CA LEU A 148 -15.42 -2.38 1.03
C LEU A 148 -14.64 -2.81 -0.23
N ASP A 149 -15.33 -3.39 -1.22
CA ASP A 149 -14.75 -3.71 -2.53
C ASP A 149 -14.14 -2.50 -3.22
N LYS A 150 -14.85 -1.35 -3.19
CA LYS A 150 -14.32 -0.13 -3.81
C LYS A 150 -13.07 0.36 -3.08
N TYR A 151 -13.05 0.32 -1.76
CA TYR A 151 -11.87 0.65 -0.97
C TYR A 151 -10.68 -0.28 -1.28
N ILE A 152 -10.91 -1.60 -1.30
CA ILE A 152 -9.85 -2.57 -1.63
C ILE A 152 -9.37 -2.40 -3.07
N SER A 153 -10.23 -2.00 -4.02
CA SER A 153 -9.82 -1.69 -5.39
C SER A 153 -8.92 -0.46 -5.53
N LEU A 154 -8.85 0.40 -4.50
CA LEU A 154 -7.95 1.56 -4.45
C LEU A 154 -6.59 1.22 -3.81
N CYS A 155 -6.52 0.09 -3.11
CA CYS A 155 -5.29 -0.46 -2.54
C CYS A 155 -4.55 -1.27 -3.61
N GLU A 156 -3.24 -1.44 -3.43
CA GLU A 156 -2.36 -2.08 -4.41
C GLU A 156 -1.94 -3.48 -3.94
N PHE A 157 -1.82 -4.41 -4.89
CA PHE A 157 -1.42 -5.79 -4.60
C PHE A 157 -0.37 -6.22 -5.62
N ALA A 158 0.89 -6.26 -5.20
CA ALA A 158 2.02 -6.63 -6.03
C ALA A 158 2.63 -7.94 -5.54
N THR A 159 2.39 -9.01 -6.29
CA THR A 159 3.00 -10.32 -6.11
C THR A 159 4.21 -10.42 -7.03
N VAL A 160 5.39 -10.00 -6.54
CA VAL A 160 6.53 -9.68 -7.40
C VAL A 160 7.21 -10.89 -8.05
N SER A 161 6.86 -12.10 -7.60
CA SER A 161 7.31 -13.37 -8.21
C SER A 161 6.24 -14.01 -9.10
N SER A 162 5.08 -13.39 -9.26
CA SER A 162 3.99 -13.91 -10.10
C SER A 162 4.32 -13.89 -11.59
N ASN A 163 3.61 -14.71 -12.35
CA ASN A 163 3.75 -14.73 -13.80
C ASN A 163 3.33 -13.38 -14.42
N GLU A 164 2.29 -12.73 -13.89
CA GLU A 164 1.85 -11.42 -14.38
C GLU A 164 2.91 -10.34 -14.16
N PHE A 165 3.54 -10.31 -12.98
CA PHE A 165 4.60 -9.34 -12.69
C PHE A 165 5.84 -9.58 -13.55
N ARG A 166 6.26 -10.84 -13.69
CA ARG A 166 7.40 -11.24 -14.53
C ARG A 166 7.17 -10.96 -16.01
N ALA A 167 5.94 -11.08 -16.50
CA ALA A 167 5.60 -10.74 -17.88
C ALA A 167 5.79 -9.24 -18.18
N LEU A 168 5.60 -8.38 -17.18
CA LEU A 168 5.74 -6.93 -17.32
C LEU A 168 7.17 -6.43 -17.09
N TYR A 169 7.88 -7.00 -16.10
CA TYR A 169 9.16 -6.47 -15.62
C TYR A 169 10.34 -7.42 -15.78
N GLY A 170 10.11 -8.64 -16.26
CA GLY A 170 11.11 -9.69 -16.35
C GLY A 170 11.34 -10.41 -15.01
N ASN A 171 12.26 -11.39 -15.02
CA ASN A 171 12.62 -12.14 -13.83
C ASN A 171 13.70 -11.40 -13.03
N LEU A 172 13.27 -10.52 -12.14
CA LEU A 172 14.14 -9.67 -11.32
C LEU A 172 14.38 -10.29 -9.92
N PRO A 173 15.50 -9.96 -9.25
CA PRO A 173 15.65 -10.22 -7.82
C PRO A 173 14.50 -9.58 -7.02
N SER A 174 14.14 -10.18 -5.88
CA SER A 174 13.02 -9.69 -5.06
C SER A 174 13.24 -8.23 -4.65
N GLU A 175 14.47 -7.85 -4.33
CA GLU A 175 14.83 -6.50 -3.89
C GLU A 175 14.46 -5.46 -4.97
N GLU A 176 14.84 -5.69 -6.22
CA GLU A 176 14.55 -4.80 -7.35
C GLU A 176 13.06 -4.79 -7.71
N ALA A 177 12.44 -5.98 -7.72
CA ALA A 177 11.03 -6.12 -8.05
C ALA A 177 10.11 -5.39 -7.04
N LYS A 178 10.45 -5.45 -5.74
CA LYS A 178 9.73 -4.69 -4.70
C LYS A 178 9.89 -3.17 -4.88
N GLN A 179 11.07 -2.68 -5.28
CA GLN A 179 11.27 -1.24 -5.55
C GLN A 179 10.38 -0.73 -6.67
N ILE A 180 10.21 -1.52 -7.75
CA ILE A 180 9.29 -1.19 -8.85
C ILE A 180 7.85 -1.08 -8.33
N ALA A 181 7.36 -2.07 -7.59
CA ALA A 181 6.02 -2.06 -7.02
C ALA A 181 5.80 -0.87 -6.05
N MET A 182 6.80 -0.57 -5.22
CA MET A 182 6.76 0.58 -4.31
C MET A 182 6.67 1.90 -5.07
N ARG A 183 7.49 2.08 -6.12
CA ARG A 183 7.45 3.25 -6.98
C ARG A 183 6.05 3.46 -7.56
N GLN A 184 5.46 2.42 -8.13
CA GLN A 184 4.12 2.50 -8.72
C GLN A 184 3.06 2.93 -7.70
N PHE A 185 3.10 2.35 -6.50
CA PHE A 185 2.15 2.71 -5.46
C PHE A 185 2.35 4.15 -4.97
N ILE A 186 3.60 4.59 -4.78
CA ILE A 186 3.93 5.95 -4.36
C ILE A 186 3.48 6.94 -5.43
N ASP A 187 3.92 6.75 -6.67
CA ASP A 187 3.64 7.67 -7.78
C ASP A 187 2.13 7.78 -8.05
N SER A 188 1.42 6.65 -8.08
CA SER A 188 -0.04 6.67 -8.25
C SER A 188 -0.78 7.30 -7.07
N SER A 189 -0.30 7.13 -5.83
CA SER A 189 -0.86 7.79 -4.66
C SER A 189 -0.65 9.30 -4.71
N VAL A 190 0.56 9.73 -5.06
CA VAL A 190 0.92 11.13 -5.23
C VAL A 190 0.07 11.76 -6.34
N GLU A 191 -0.05 11.10 -7.49
CA GLU A 191 -0.86 11.57 -8.61
C GLU A 191 -2.35 11.70 -8.23
N ARG A 192 -2.92 10.71 -7.54
CA ARG A 192 -4.31 10.77 -7.05
C ARG A 192 -4.53 11.99 -6.15
N ILE A 193 -3.58 12.27 -5.26
CA ILE A 193 -3.65 13.45 -4.39
C ILE A 193 -3.50 14.74 -5.19
N GLN A 194 -2.58 14.80 -6.15
CA GLN A 194 -2.40 15.97 -7.01
C GLN A 194 -3.68 16.28 -7.81
N ARG A 195 -4.33 15.26 -8.37
CA ARG A 195 -5.61 15.44 -9.07
C ARG A 195 -6.69 16.01 -8.15
N ILE A 196 -6.75 15.55 -6.90
CA ILE A 196 -7.69 16.08 -5.89
C ILE A 196 -7.39 17.55 -5.57
N ILE A 197 -6.12 17.90 -5.39
CA ILE A 197 -5.69 19.27 -5.09
C ILE A 197 -6.03 20.21 -6.26
N THR A 198 -5.63 19.85 -7.48
CA THR A 198 -5.91 20.66 -8.68
C THR A 198 -7.40 20.84 -8.94
N LEU A 199 -8.22 19.81 -8.70
CA LEU A 199 -9.67 19.94 -8.78
C LEU A 199 -10.22 20.93 -7.74
N ASN A 200 -9.68 20.95 -6.52
CA ASN A 200 -10.08 21.90 -5.48
C ASN A 200 -9.67 23.34 -5.83
N GLU A 201 -8.44 23.54 -6.33
CA GLU A 201 -7.96 24.88 -6.75
C GLU A 201 -8.81 25.46 -7.88
N ALA A 202 -9.13 24.64 -8.90
CA ALA A 202 -10.01 25.05 -9.99
C ALA A 202 -11.43 25.41 -9.50
N LEU A 203 -11.95 24.68 -8.50
CA LEU A 203 -13.22 25.00 -7.84
C LEU A 203 -13.15 26.36 -7.12
N ASP A 204 -12.08 26.63 -6.37
CA ASP A 204 -11.95 27.89 -5.63
C ASP A 204 -11.79 29.10 -6.58
N SER A 205 -10.97 29.01 -7.63
CA SER A 205 -10.83 30.10 -8.64
C SER A 205 -12.14 30.41 -9.37
N SER A 206 -12.97 29.39 -9.65
CA SER A 206 -14.28 29.60 -10.27
C SER A 206 -15.26 30.36 -9.38
N GLU A 207 -15.18 30.17 -8.06
CA GLU A 207 -16.02 30.89 -7.11
C GLU A 207 -15.58 32.35 -6.95
N GLU A 208 -14.27 32.62 -6.93
CA GLU A 208 -13.75 33.99 -6.89
C GLU A 208 -14.20 34.79 -8.11
N ALA A 209 -14.16 34.18 -9.30
CA ALA A 209 -14.64 34.79 -10.53
C ALA A 209 -16.16 35.09 -10.49
N GLU A 210 -16.98 34.20 -9.91
CA GLU A 210 -18.41 34.45 -9.71
C GLU A 210 -18.64 35.58 -8.70
N ASP A 211 -17.91 35.60 -7.58
CA ASP A 211 -18.06 36.64 -6.55
C ASP A 211 -17.62 38.03 -7.09
N GLU A 212 -16.63 38.09 -7.98
CA GLU A 212 -16.29 39.31 -8.73
C GLU A 212 -17.39 39.71 -9.72
N GLU A 213 -17.96 38.75 -10.46
CA GLU A 213 -19.03 39.02 -11.40
C GLU A 213 -20.35 39.46 -10.72
N VAL A 214 -20.64 38.93 -9.53
CA VAL A 214 -21.77 39.37 -8.70
C VAL A 214 -21.58 40.80 -8.20
N ARG A 215 -20.35 41.32 -8.12
CA ARG A 215 -20.08 42.73 -7.82
C ARG A 215 -20.31 43.65 -9.02
N LEU A 216 -20.37 43.12 -10.25
CA LEU A 216 -20.65 43.92 -11.44
C LEU A 216 -22.14 44.34 -11.52
N PRO A 217 -22.43 45.50 -12.14
CA PRO A 217 -23.80 45.91 -12.47
C PRO A 217 -24.51 44.83 -13.27
N ARG A 218 -25.83 44.63 -13.05
CA ARG A 218 -26.63 43.58 -13.71
C ARG A 218 -26.51 43.58 -15.24
N THR A 219 -26.28 44.73 -15.85
CA THR A 219 -26.12 44.90 -17.31
C THR A 219 -24.79 44.38 -17.85
N GLN A 220 -23.86 43.99 -16.98
CA GLN A 220 -22.49 43.56 -17.33
C GLN A 220 -22.17 42.12 -16.88
N ARG A 221 -23.15 41.36 -16.38
CA ARG A 221 -22.95 39.97 -15.93
C ARG A 221 -23.10 38.98 -17.07
N SER A 222 -22.29 37.92 -17.07
CA SER A 222 -22.42 36.76 -17.95
C SER A 222 -23.27 35.67 -17.30
N ASP A 223 -24.28 35.18 -18.02
CA ASP A 223 -25.08 34.04 -17.58
C ASP A 223 -24.28 32.71 -17.59
N SER A 224 -23.21 32.61 -18.38
CA SER A 224 -22.40 31.38 -18.46
C SER A 224 -21.61 31.15 -17.17
N VAL A 225 -20.97 32.20 -16.65
CA VAL A 225 -20.13 32.15 -15.45
C VAL A 225 -21.00 31.86 -14.22
N ALA A 226 -22.17 32.51 -14.11
CA ALA A 226 -23.14 32.23 -13.06
C ALA A 226 -23.72 30.80 -13.11
N SER A 227 -23.80 30.17 -14.29
CA SER A 227 -24.29 28.79 -14.44
C SER A 227 -23.24 27.75 -14.02
N GLU A 228 -21.99 27.97 -14.42
CA GLU A 228 -20.85 27.10 -14.14
C GLU A 228 -20.52 27.12 -12.64
N ALA A 229 -20.51 28.31 -12.03
CA ALA A 229 -20.25 28.46 -10.60
C ALA A 229 -21.37 27.88 -9.71
N ARG A 230 -22.64 27.89 -10.14
CA ARG A 230 -23.73 27.14 -9.45
C ARG A 230 -23.52 25.64 -9.50
N GLN A 231 -23.07 25.12 -10.65
CA GLN A 231 -22.79 23.70 -10.83
C GLN A 231 -21.60 23.27 -9.94
N LEU A 232 -20.57 24.12 -9.85
CA LEU A 232 -19.38 23.94 -9.01
C LEU A 232 -19.70 24.08 -7.51
N ARG A 233 -20.58 25.00 -7.08
CA ARG A 233 -21.11 25.06 -5.69
C ARG A 233 -21.90 23.81 -5.31
N MET A 234 -22.64 23.22 -6.25
CA MET A 234 -23.36 21.96 -6.01
C MET A 234 -22.37 20.80 -5.82
N LEU A 235 -21.28 20.78 -6.60
CA LEU A 235 -20.17 19.83 -6.45
C LEU A 235 -19.40 20.04 -5.13
N ARG A 236 -19.14 21.29 -4.72
CA ARG A 236 -18.44 21.62 -3.46
C ARG A 236 -19.26 21.35 -2.20
N ARG A 237 -20.58 21.62 -2.22
CA ARG A 237 -21.52 21.25 -1.14
C ARG A 237 -21.66 19.74 -0.97
N LYS A 238 -21.49 18.99 -2.07
CA LYS A 238 -21.44 17.53 -2.08
C LYS A 238 -20.03 17.00 -1.77
N GLY A 239 -18.98 17.78 -2.00
CA GLY A 239 -17.59 17.37 -1.97
C GLY A 239 -16.83 17.71 -0.69
N SER A 240 -16.50 18.96 -0.38
CA SER A 240 -15.52 19.18 0.69
C SER A 240 -15.39 20.61 1.15
N LYS A 241 -15.64 20.82 2.44
CA LYS A 241 -14.98 21.87 3.22
C LYS A 241 -13.72 21.35 3.94
N ILE A 242 -13.45 20.04 3.91
CA ILE A 242 -12.35 19.41 4.67
C ILE A 242 -11.09 19.19 3.80
N MET A 243 -11.23 19.04 2.48
CA MET A 243 -10.07 18.90 1.57
C MET A 243 -9.39 20.22 1.17
N CYS A 244 -9.99 21.38 1.49
CA CYS A 244 -9.52 22.70 1.04
C CYS A 244 -8.19 23.18 1.66
N ASN A 245 -7.60 22.44 2.61
CA ASN A 245 -6.34 22.80 3.27
C ASN A 245 -5.25 21.71 3.12
N MET A 246 -5.33 20.85 2.11
CA MET A 246 -4.33 19.82 1.85
C MET A 246 -3.12 20.43 1.13
N SER A 247 -2.06 20.75 1.87
CA SER A 247 -0.74 21.01 1.29
C SER A 247 0.02 19.69 1.11
N TYR A 248 0.85 19.62 0.05
CA TYR A 248 1.72 18.48 -0.29
C TYR A 248 2.70 18.08 0.84
N THR A 249 2.88 18.94 1.84
CA THR A 249 3.89 18.84 2.92
C THR A 249 3.59 17.78 4.00
N ASP A 250 2.51 17.00 3.84
CA ASP A 250 1.99 16.11 4.88
C ASP A 250 1.85 14.64 4.42
N LEU A 251 2.39 14.27 3.24
CA LEU A 251 2.37 12.89 2.75
C LEU A 251 3.40 12.03 3.47
N THR A 252 2.99 10.86 3.92
CA THR A 252 3.89 9.89 4.55
C THR A 252 3.68 8.50 3.98
N PHE A 253 4.77 7.84 3.63
CA PHE A 253 4.80 6.49 3.08
C PHE A 253 5.63 5.61 4.00
N GLY A 254 5.10 4.46 4.41
CA GLY A 254 5.82 3.50 5.25
C GLY A 254 5.85 2.11 4.62
N MET A 255 7.02 1.48 4.52
CA MET A 255 7.19 0.08 4.10
C MET A 255 7.74 -0.76 5.25
N SER A 256 7.13 -1.91 5.52
CA SER A 256 7.65 -2.92 6.46
C SER A 256 8.02 -4.20 5.74
N ASP A 257 9.18 -4.77 6.08
CA ASP A 257 9.71 -6.00 5.49
C ASP A 257 10.57 -6.73 6.55
N ASP A 258 10.50 -8.06 6.56
CA ASP A 258 11.22 -8.91 7.50
C ASP A 258 12.56 -9.43 6.94
N ASP A 259 12.80 -9.32 5.63
CA ASP A 259 14.09 -9.69 5.02
C ASP A 259 15.07 -8.51 5.07
N ARG A 260 16.23 -8.71 5.71
CA ARG A 260 17.27 -7.67 5.86
C ARG A 260 17.81 -7.15 4.54
N HIS A 261 17.88 -7.98 3.50
CA HIS A 261 18.36 -7.56 2.17
C HIS A 261 17.33 -6.63 1.53
N ASN A 262 16.05 -6.98 1.61
CA ASN A 262 14.95 -6.10 1.17
C ASN A 262 14.94 -4.81 1.99
N VAL A 263 14.97 -4.88 3.32
CA VAL A 263 15.02 -3.68 4.20
C VAL A 263 16.14 -2.72 3.79
N LYS A 264 17.35 -3.24 3.54
CA LYS A 264 18.47 -2.43 3.11
C LYS A 264 18.23 -1.83 1.72
N ALA A 265 17.82 -2.65 0.74
CA ALA A 265 17.58 -2.20 -0.62
C ALA A 265 16.47 -1.15 -0.69
N ILE A 266 15.37 -1.36 0.05
CA ILE A 266 14.25 -0.41 0.19
C ILE A 266 14.72 0.88 0.85
N SER A 267 15.53 0.79 1.90
CA SER A 267 16.10 1.95 2.58
C SER A 267 16.95 2.80 1.63
N ASP A 268 17.82 2.17 0.85
CA ASP A 268 18.67 2.85 -0.12
C ASP A 268 17.83 3.48 -1.25
N PHE A 269 16.83 2.77 -1.77
CA PHE A 269 15.90 3.25 -2.79
C PHE A 269 15.08 4.46 -2.31
N LEU A 270 14.43 4.37 -1.15
CA LEU A 270 13.63 5.47 -0.63
C LEU A 270 14.50 6.70 -0.33
N ALA A 271 15.67 6.49 0.27
CA ALA A 271 16.60 7.57 0.59
C ALA A 271 17.15 8.25 -0.65
N ASN A 272 17.58 7.49 -1.66
CA ASN A 272 18.34 8.03 -2.78
C ASN A 272 17.49 8.41 -3.99
N ASP A 273 16.31 7.81 -4.16
CA ASP A 273 15.47 8.04 -5.35
C ASP A 273 14.19 8.77 -4.96
N MET A 274 13.37 8.16 -4.10
CA MET A 274 12.04 8.70 -3.80
C MET A 274 12.06 10.05 -3.07
N THR A 275 13.03 10.31 -2.19
CA THR A 275 13.17 11.64 -1.57
C THR A 275 13.63 12.73 -2.56
N LYS A 276 14.23 12.36 -3.69
CA LYS A 276 14.62 13.32 -4.74
C LYS A 276 13.42 13.72 -5.59
N GLU A 277 12.60 12.75 -5.92
CA GLU A 277 11.44 12.91 -6.79
C GLU A 277 10.25 13.52 -6.02
N HIS A 278 10.06 13.12 -4.76
CA HIS A 278 8.92 13.53 -3.92
C HIS A 278 9.38 14.33 -2.69
N LYS A 279 9.93 15.53 -2.93
CA LYS A 279 10.61 16.37 -1.91
C LYS A 279 9.76 16.75 -0.68
N HIS A 280 8.44 16.64 -0.77
CA HIS A 280 7.53 17.00 0.33
C HIS A 280 6.93 15.78 1.03
N ALA A 281 7.25 14.56 0.58
CA ALA A 281 6.83 13.31 1.20
C ALA A 281 7.88 12.81 2.20
N LYS A 282 7.43 12.19 3.29
CA LYS A 282 8.31 11.53 4.26
C LYS A 282 8.22 10.03 4.10
N PHE A 283 9.37 9.37 4.09
CA PHE A 283 9.47 7.95 3.88
C PHE A 283 9.93 7.24 5.16
N TYR A 284 9.30 6.12 5.45
CA TYR A 284 9.60 5.30 6.61
C TYR A 284 9.88 3.86 6.18
N VAL A 285 10.95 3.27 6.72
CA VAL A 285 11.22 1.84 6.61
C VAL A 285 11.15 1.23 8.01
N TYR A 286 10.37 0.18 8.13
CA TYR A 286 10.22 -0.61 9.35
C TYR A 286 10.91 -1.95 9.13
N ASP A 287 12.11 -2.10 9.71
CA ASP A 287 12.84 -3.36 9.71
C ASP A 287 12.23 -4.29 10.76
N THR A 288 11.56 -5.33 10.29
CA THR A 288 10.92 -6.32 11.15
C THR A 288 11.69 -7.64 11.20
N SER A 289 12.91 -7.68 10.63
CA SER A 289 13.79 -8.85 10.62
C SER A 289 14.21 -9.31 12.01
N ASN A 290 14.19 -8.40 12.98
CA ASN A 290 14.36 -8.71 14.39
C ASN A 290 13.00 -8.66 15.09
N ARG A 291 12.38 -9.83 15.27
CA ARG A 291 11.04 -9.99 15.87
C ARG A 291 10.89 -9.37 17.27
N ALA A 292 11.98 -9.17 18.01
CA ALA A 292 11.96 -8.52 19.32
C ALA A 292 11.96 -6.98 19.24
N GLN A 293 12.42 -6.40 18.13
CA GLN A 293 12.61 -4.96 17.97
C GLN A 293 12.39 -4.53 16.53
N VAL A 294 11.31 -3.80 16.28
CA VAL A 294 11.10 -3.11 15.01
C VAL A 294 11.96 -1.86 14.98
N LYS A 295 12.93 -1.77 14.06
CA LYS A 295 13.71 -0.55 13.86
C LYS A 295 13.03 0.33 12.84
N LYS A 296 12.96 1.64 13.12
CA LYS A 296 12.32 2.59 12.23
C LYS A 296 13.35 3.56 11.68
N PHE A 297 13.46 3.59 10.35
CA PHE A 297 14.24 4.56 9.63
C PHE A 297 13.30 5.58 9.01
N MET A 298 13.54 6.87 9.26
CA MET A 298 12.85 7.96 8.61
C MET A 298 13.81 8.65 7.65
N TYR A 299 13.34 8.86 6.42
CA TYR A 299 14.02 9.60 5.37
C TYR A 299 13.14 10.79 5.00
N ASP A 300 13.73 11.98 5.13
CA ASP A 300 13.12 13.26 4.80
C ASP A 300 14.15 14.09 4.05
N ARG A 301 13.72 15.02 3.19
CA ARG A 301 14.63 15.92 2.50
C ARG A 301 14.30 17.35 2.88
N ASP A 302 15.25 18.02 3.50
CA ASP A 302 15.15 19.44 3.83
C ASP A 302 16.07 20.29 2.94
N GLU A 303 16.09 21.59 3.21
CA GLU A 303 16.91 22.57 2.50
C GLU A 303 18.44 22.30 2.61
N HIS A 304 18.87 21.44 3.54
CA HIS A 304 20.27 21.07 3.79
C HIS A 304 20.65 19.69 3.24
N GLY A 305 19.71 18.90 2.72
CA GLY A 305 19.97 17.58 2.13
C GLY A 305 19.08 16.46 2.66
N ILE A 306 19.56 15.21 2.61
CA ILE A 306 18.80 14.05 3.12
C ILE A 306 18.98 13.97 4.63
N VAL A 307 17.87 14.05 5.37
CA VAL A 307 17.81 13.83 6.80
C VAL A 307 17.41 12.38 7.06
N ARG A 308 18.38 11.57 7.52
CA ARG A 308 18.10 10.24 8.06
C ARG A 308 17.94 10.33 9.57
N LYS A 309 16.76 10.00 10.09
CA LYS A 309 16.56 9.78 11.54
C LYS A 309 16.34 8.30 11.80
N VAL A 310 17.09 7.74 12.74
CA VAL A 310 16.91 6.37 13.23
C VAL A 310 16.20 6.48 14.58
N SER A 311 15.10 5.74 14.75
CA SER A 311 14.35 5.63 16.00
C SER A 311 14.01 4.19 16.30
#